data_AF-A0A9D7IN57-F1
#
_entry.id   AF-A0A9D7IN57-F1
#
_cell.length_a   1.000
_cell.length_b   1.000
_cell.length_c   1.000
_cell.angle_alpha   90.00
_cell.angle_beta   90.00
_cell.angle_gamma   90.00
#
_symmetry.space_group_name_H-M   'P 1'
#
loop_
_entity.id
_entity.type
_entity.pdbx_description
1 polymer ?
#
loop_
_entity_poly.entity_id
_entity_poly.type
_entity_poly.pdbx_seq_one_letter_code
_entity_poly.pdbx_strand_id
1 'polypeptide(L)'
;MARLRNEEVSRLFEVATRTTGDPYFGIAVGNLLQFSYLHALGYGLMASATLRDFYQRVCNYYRLASPNADFRHFSQDGACILEASNVRASVCHESQDVFAVLMVRYMRFLYQRELDPLWMELVRPLPASRCPAISRIFPLPGALCCTRAARCDRGAAHG
;
A
#
# COMPACT_ATOMS: atom_id res chain seq x y z
N MET A 1 10.25 -27.33 0.34
CA MET A 1 9.92 -26.01 -0.20
C MET A 1 10.89 -25.01 0.41
N ALA A 2 11.77 -24.39 -0.38
CA ALA A 2 12.76 -23.43 0.13
C ALA A 2 12.12 -22.05 0.32
N ARG A 3 12.38 -21.39 1.45
CA ARG A 3 11.91 -20.03 1.71
C ARG A 3 12.87 -19.04 1.04
N LEU A 4 12.33 -18.16 0.19
CA LEU A 4 13.09 -17.05 -0.39
C LEU A 4 13.33 -15.96 0.67
N ARG A 5 14.54 -15.43 0.71
CA ARG A 5 14.90 -14.22 1.43
C ARG A 5 14.33 -13.01 0.69
N ASN A 6 14.17 -11.91 1.41
CA ASN A 6 13.61 -10.69 0.84
C ASN A 6 14.44 -10.14 -0.34
N GLU A 7 15.76 -10.27 -0.28
CA GLU A 7 16.65 -9.91 -1.40
C GLU A 7 16.42 -10.77 -2.64
N GLU A 8 16.09 -12.05 -2.45
CA GLU A 8 15.80 -12.98 -3.55
C GLU A 8 14.45 -12.67 -4.19
N VAL A 9 13.46 -12.25 -3.38
CA VAL A 9 12.17 -11.73 -3.88
C VAL A 9 12.36 -10.42 -4.65
N SER A 10 13.14 -9.48 -4.10
CA SER A 10 13.46 -8.22 -4.77
C SER A 10 14.14 -8.46 -6.13
N ARG A 11 15.14 -9.37 -6.16
CA ARG A 11 15.83 -9.73 -7.41
C ARG A 11 14.89 -10.42 -8.40
N LEU A 12 13.98 -11.27 -7.92
CA LEU A 12 12.97 -11.90 -8.77
C LEU A 12 12.08 -10.85 -9.44
N PHE A 13 11.60 -9.87 -8.68
CA PHE A 13 10.77 -8.80 -9.22
C PHE A 13 11.53 -7.94 -10.22
N GLU A 14 12.78 -7.56 -9.92
CA GLU A 14 13.62 -6.80 -10.85
C GLU A 14 13.83 -7.54 -12.19
N VAL A 15 14.13 -8.84 -12.13
CA VAL A 15 14.28 -9.69 -13.33
C VAL A 15 12.97 -9.79 -14.08
N ALA A 16 11.84 -10.00 -13.38
CA ALA A 16 10.54 -10.10 -14.01
C ALA A 16 10.16 -8.80 -14.72
N THR A 17 10.30 -7.64 -14.07
CA THR A 17 10.09 -6.31 -14.66
C THR A 17 10.93 -6.13 -15.92
N ARG A 18 12.22 -6.49 -15.89
CA ARG A 18 13.13 -6.35 -17.04
C ARG A 18 12.74 -7.28 -18.18
N THR A 19 12.36 -8.52 -17.89
CA THR A 19 12.01 -9.52 -18.90
C THR A 19 10.65 -9.25 -19.54
N THR A 20 9.67 -8.78 -18.78
CA THR A 20 8.34 -8.45 -19.31
C THR A 20 8.31 -7.07 -19.98
N GLY A 21 9.22 -6.17 -19.62
CA GLY A 21 9.19 -4.78 -20.03
C GLY A 21 8.00 -4.02 -19.40
N ASP A 22 7.36 -4.56 -18.37
CA ASP A 22 6.21 -3.94 -17.70
C ASP A 22 6.69 -3.10 -16.49
N PRO A 23 6.72 -1.76 -16.59
CA PRO A 23 7.17 -0.92 -15.49
C PRO A 23 6.15 -0.83 -14.34
N TYR A 24 5.00 -1.52 -14.46
CA TYR A 24 3.93 -1.63 -13.46
C TYR A 24 3.79 -3.04 -12.90
N PHE A 25 4.81 -3.89 -13.06
CA PHE A 25 4.79 -5.27 -12.62
C PHE A 25 4.35 -5.43 -11.15
N GLY A 26 4.89 -4.63 -10.23
CA GLY A 26 4.49 -4.65 -8.82
C GLY A 26 3.00 -4.36 -8.59
N ILE A 27 2.42 -3.45 -9.38
CA ILE A 27 1.00 -3.13 -9.32
C ILE A 27 0.16 -4.31 -9.80
N ALA A 28 0.58 -4.96 -10.89
CA ALA A 28 -0.07 -6.17 -11.39
C ALA A 28 -0.03 -7.30 -10.34
N VAL A 29 1.13 -7.56 -9.75
CA VAL A 29 1.28 -8.53 -8.65
C VAL A 29 0.37 -8.19 -7.48
N GLY A 30 0.33 -6.92 -7.05
CA GLY A 30 -0.52 -6.45 -5.96
C GLY A 30 -2.01 -6.68 -6.19
N ASN A 31 -2.47 -6.67 -7.45
CA ASN A 31 -3.87 -7.00 -7.79
C ASN A 31 -4.18 -8.49 -7.70
N LEU A 32 -3.19 -9.35 -7.90
CA LEU A 32 -3.34 -10.81 -7.86
C LEU A 32 -3.28 -11.38 -6.43
N LEU A 33 -2.70 -10.64 -5.48
CA LEU A 33 -2.62 -11.09 -4.09
C LEU A 33 -4.00 -11.14 -3.43
N GLN A 34 -4.24 -12.15 -2.61
CA GLN A 34 -5.41 -12.22 -1.74
C GLN A 34 -5.02 -11.82 -0.31
N PHE A 35 -5.95 -11.25 0.45
CA PHE A 35 -5.69 -10.87 1.85
C PHE A 35 -5.26 -12.06 2.72
N SER A 36 -5.80 -13.25 2.43
CA SER A 36 -5.45 -14.50 3.08
C SER A 36 -3.97 -14.88 2.94
N TYR A 37 -3.26 -14.38 1.92
CA TYR A 37 -1.83 -14.65 1.73
C TYR A 37 -0.95 -13.96 2.77
N LEU A 38 -1.48 -12.95 3.47
CA LEU A 38 -0.82 -12.33 4.62
C LEU A 38 -1.15 -13.06 5.94
N HIS A 39 -1.83 -14.21 5.88
CA HIS A 39 -2.19 -15.05 7.02
C HIS A 39 -2.76 -14.23 8.19
N ALA A 40 -2.21 -14.38 9.39
CA ALA A 40 -2.66 -13.71 10.61
C ALA A 40 -2.68 -12.17 10.47
N LEU A 41 -1.72 -11.57 9.75
CA LEU A 41 -1.74 -10.13 9.49
C LEU A 41 -2.96 -9.77 8.65
N GLY A 42 -3.21 -10.50 7.55
CA GLY A 42 -4.35 -10.23 6.68
C GLY A 42 -5.70 -10.31 7.40
N TYR A 43 -5.91 -11.37 8.18
CA TYR A 43 -7.12 -11.49 9.01
C TYR A 43 -7.22 -10.41 10.09
N GLY A 44 -6.09 -10.10 10.74
CA GLY A 44 -6.02 -9.03 11.73
C GLY A 44 -6.41 -7.68 11.14
N LEU A 45 -5.93 -7.36 9.94
CA LEU A 45 -6.28 -6.13 9.25
C LEU A 45 -7.76 -6.08 8.85
N MET A 46 -8.34 -7.20 8.39
CA MET A 46 -9.76 -7.28 8.03
C MET A 46 -10.72 -7.11 9.21
N ALA A 47 -10.27 -7.37 10.45
CA ALA A 47 -11.08 -7.20 11.65
C ALA A 47 -11.10 -5.75 12.18
N SER A 48 -10.69 -4.77 11.39
CA SER A 48 -10.64 -3.36 11.78
C SER A 48 -12.02 -2.71 11.64
N ALA A 49 -12.52 -2.07 12.70
CA ALA A 49 -13.79 -1.35 12.66
C ALA A 49 -13.63 0.07 12.07
N THR A 50 -12.44 0.66 12.21
CA THR A 50 -12.13 2.00 11.69
C THR A 50 -10.79 2.03 10.93
N LEU A 51 -10.55 3.09 10.14
CA LEU A 51 -9.33 3.33 9.38
C LEU A 51 -8.17 3.55 10.34
N ARG A 52 -8.45 4.20 11.47
CA ARG A 52 -7.50 4.35 12.57
C ARG A 52 -7.10 2.99 13.13
N ASP A 53 -8.05 2.09 13.39
CA ASP A 53 -7.74 0.74 13.86
C ASP A 53 -6.93 -0.05 12.83
N PHE A 54 -7.29 0.08 11.56
CA PHE A 54 -6.57 -0.54 10.45
C PHE A 54 -5.11 -0.08 10.41
N TYR A 55 -4.86 1.23 10.39
CA TYR A 55 -3.50 1.78 10.41
C TYR A 55 -2.74 1.41 11.68
N GLN A 56 -3.39 1.44 12.85
CA GLN A 56 -2.78 1.03 14.11
C GLN A 56 -2.32 -0.43 14.03
N ARG A 57 -3.12 -1.32 13.45
CA ARG A 57 -2.78 -2.74 13.25
C ARG A 57 -1.65 -2.91 12.24
N VAL A 58 -1.60 -2.11 11.17
CA VAL A 58 -0.44 -2.11 10.26
C VAL A 58 0.84 -1.74 11.02
N CYS A 59 0.84 -0.63 11.76
CA CYS A 59 1.99 -0.19 12.55
C CYS A 59 2.46 -1.24 13.55
N ASN A 60 1.53 -1.91 14.23
CA ASN A 60 1.86 -2.88 15.28
C ASN A 60 2.29 -4.25 14.73
N TYR A 61 1.71 -4.70 13.61
CA TYR A 61 1.78 -6.11 13.20
C TYR A 61 2.44 -6.35 11.85
N TYR A 62 2.72 -5.31 11.04
CA TYR A 62 3.35 -5.53 9.73
C TYR A 62 4.69 -6.27 9.82
N ARG A 63 5.47 -6.01 10.89
CA ARG A 63 6.73 -6.71 11.17
C ARG A 63 6.61 -8.23 11.23
N LEU A 64 5.42 -8.78 11.51
CA LEU A 64 5.16 -10.22 11.48
C LEU A 64 5.21 -10.79 10.05
N ALA A 65 4.83 -10.00 9.06
CA ALA A 65 4.89 -10.37 7.65
C ALA A 65 6.26 -10.03 7.04
N SER A 66 6.81 -8.85 7.36
CA SER A 66 8.07 -8.40 6.77
C SER A 66 8.84 -7.45 7.70
N PRO A 67 10.14 -7.72 7.97
CA PRO A 67 10.99 -6.84 8.77
C PRO A 67 11.59 -5.68 7.94
N ASN A 68 11.08 -5.44 6.73
CA ASN A 68 11.71 -4.55 5.76
C ASN A 68 11.26 -3.09 5.83
N ALA A 69 10.23 -2.79 6.59
CA ALA A 69 9.73 -1.44 6.79
C ALA A 69 9.10 -1.34 8.17
N ASP A 70 9.20 -0.15 8.74
CA ASP A 70 8.38 0.30 9.85
C ASP A 70 7.24 1.14 9.31
N PHE A 71 6.21 1.32 10.13
CA PHE A 71 5.10 2.17 9.80
C PHE A 71 4.77 3.08 10.97
N ARG A 72 4.42 4.31 10.65
CA ARG A 72 3.81 5.24 11.58
C ARG A 72 2.50 5.74 10.99
N HIS A 73 1.53 5.99 11.85
CA HIS A 73 0.34 6.74 11.48
C HIS A 73 0.29 8.05 12.24
N PHE A 74 -0.35 9.05 11.66
CA PHE A 74 -0.57 10.34 12.31
C PHE A 74 -1.69 11.09 11.60
N SER A 75 -2.18 12.14 12.24
CA SER A 75 -3.12 13.07 11.63
C SER A 75 -2.39 14.36 11.25
N GLN A 76 -2.62 14.84 10.03
CA GLN A 76 -2.05 16.10 9.54
C GLN A 76 -3.05 16.75 8.59
N ASP A 77 -3.35 18.04 8.78
CA ASP A 77 -4.25 18.82 7.93
C ASP A 77 -5.63 18.16 7.70
N GLY A 78 -6.15 17.47 8.73
CA GLY A 78 -7.39 16.72 8.65
C GLY A 78 -7.29 15.38 7.90
N ALA A 79 -6.13 14.99 7.39
CA ALA A 79 -5.87 13.68 6.79
C ALA A 79 -5.40 12.67 7.85
N CYS A 80 -5.75 11.39 7.68
CA CYS A 80 -5.11 10.29 8.39
C CYS A 80 -4.04 9.69 7.46
N ILE A 81 -2.79 9.78 7.88
CA ILE A 81 -1.62 9.38 7.07
C ILE A 81 -1.08 8.08 7.65
N LEU A 82 -0.79 7.13 6.77
CA LEU A 82 0.05 5.96 7.04
C LEU A 82 1.34 6.15 6.24
N GLU A 83 2.46 6.24 6.93
CA GLU A 83 3.78 6.42 6.31
C GLU A 83 4.65 5.20 6.57
N ALA A 84 5.26 4.67 5.50
CA ALA A 84 6.35 3.73 5.62
C ALA A 84 7.63 4.46 6.03
N SER A 85 8.21 4.07 7.15
CA SER A 85 9.50 4.56 7.66
C SER A 85 10.52 3.43 7.69
N ASN A 86 11.82 3.77 7.78
CA ASN A 86 12.91 2.79 7.86
C ASN A 86 12.86 1.69 6.78
N VAL A 87 12.41 2.03 5.57
CA VAL A 87 12.34 1.08 4.46
C VAL A 87 13.76 0.63 4.13
N ARG A 88 14.03 -0.67 4.27
CA ARG A 88 15.35 -1.23 3.97
C ARG A 88 15.68 -0.99 2.51
N ALA A 89 16.93 -0.60 2.23
CA ALA A 89 17.42 -0.36 0.87
C ALA A 89 17.26 -1.58 -0.06
N SER A 90 17.17 -2.80 0.49
CA SER A 90 16.97 -4.03 -0.28
C SER A 90 15.54 -4.23 -0.78
N VAL A 91 14.57 -3.38 -0.40
CA VAL A 91 13.19 -3.47 -0.89
C VAL A 91 13.09 -2.83 -2.27
N CYS A 92 12.85 -3.64 -3.29
CA CYS A 92 12.62 -3.12 -4.63
C CYS A 92 11.31 -2.33 -4.72
N HIS A 93 11.23 -1.46 -5.73
CA HIS A 93 10.08 -0.61 -5.95
C HIS A 93 8.79 -1.40 -6.22
N GLU A 94 8.87 -2.54 -6.89
CA GLU A 94 7.73 -3.41 -7.14
C GLU A 94 7.11 -3.93 -5.85
N SER A 95 7.92 -4.25 -4.84
CA SER A 95 7.40 -4.68 -3.53
C SER A 95 6.68 -3.54 -2.80
N GLN A 96 7.14 -2.30 -2.99
CA GLN A 96 6.47 -1.11 -2.45
C GLN A 96 5.13 -0.87 -3.17
N ASP A 97 5.11 -1.02 -4.50
CA ASP A 97 3.89 -0.94 -5.32
C ASP A 97 2.86 -2.01 -4.90
N VAL A 98 3.31 -3.25 -4.70
CA VAL A 98 2.47 -4.35 -4.19
C VAL A 98 1.82 -3.96 -2.86
N PHE A 99 2.61 -3.41 -1.93
CA PHE A 99 2.11 -2.98 -0.63
C PHE A 99 1.09 -1.84 -0.75
N ALA A 100 1.38 -0.82 -1.56
CA ALA A 100 0.48 0.28 -1.85
C ALA A 100 -0.87 -0.19 -2.39
N VAL A 101 -0.86 -1.09 -3.38
CA VAL A 101 -2.08 -1.70 -3.94
C VAL A 101 -2.85 -2.47 -2.86
N LEU A 102 -2.16 -3.26 -2.03
CA LEU A 102 -2.81 -4.00 -0.95
C LEU A 102 -3.49 -3.06 0.04
N MET A 103 -2.85 -1.98 0.46
CA MET A 103 -3.45 -1.02 1.40
C MET A 103 -4.73 -0.42 0.83
N VAL A 104 -4.72 0.05 -0.43
CA VAL A 104 -5.93 0.56 -1.08
C VAL A 104 -7.02 -0.49 -1.16
N ARG A 105 -6.67 -1.74 -1.49
CA ARG A 105 -7.63 -2.83 -1.55
C ARG A 105 -8.22 -3.15 -0.18
N TYR A 106 -7.43 -3.17 0.89
CA TYR A 106 -7.94 -3.34 2.25
C TYR A 106 -8.89 -2.22 2.65
N MET A 107 -8.51 -0.96 2.39
CA MET A 107 -9.37 0.19 2.68
C MET A 107 -10.72 0.08 1.96
N ARG A 108 -10.71 -0.23 0.66
CA ARG A 108 -11.94 -0.44 -0.12
C ARG A 108 -12.74 -1.65 0.37
N PHE A 109 -12.08 -2.71 0.84
CA PHE A 109 -12.76 -3.88 1.40
C PHE A 109 -13.48 -3.55 2.72
N LEU A 110 -12.79 -2.88 3.64
CA LEU A 110 -13.33 -2.49 4.95
C LEU A 110 -14.48 -1.48 4.82
N TYR A 111 -14.39 -0.59 3.84
CA TYR A 111 -15.32 0.54 3.67
C TYR A 111 -16.23 0.41 2.44
N GLN A 112 -16.50 -0.82 1.97
CA GLN A 112 -17.42 -1.10 0.87
C GLN A 112 -17.23 -0.23 -0.38
N ARG A 113 -15.97 0.05 -0.73
CA ARG A 113 -15.52 0.81 -1.91
C ARG A 113 -15.76 2.33 -1.85
N GLU A 114 -16.22 2.88 -0.74
CA GLU A 114 -16.39 4.34 -0.60
C GLU A 114 -15.12 5.09 -0.21
N LEU A 115 -14.03 4.36 0.08
CA LEU A 115 -12.77 4.95 0.53
C LEU A 115 -11.67 4.81 -0.51
N ASP A 116 -11.41 5.91 -1.22
CA ASP A 116 -10.21 6.11 -2.02
C ASP A 116 -9.20 6.95 -1.24
N PRO A 117 -7.89 6.66 -1.37
CA PRO A 117 -6.88 7.50 -0.76
C PRO A 117 -6.98 8.91 -1.34
N LEU A 118 -6.72 9.88 -0.48
CA LEU A 118 -6.72 11.31 -0.81
C LEU A 118 -5.53 11.73 -1.66
N TRP A 119 -4.40 11.08 -1.41
CA TRP A 119 -3.16 11.13 -2.18
C TRP A 119 -2.31 9.93 -1.78
N MET A 120 -1.29 9.62 -2.58
CA MET A 120 -0.31 8.60 -2.24
C MET A 120 1.05 9.01 -2.79
N GLU A 121 2.06 8.97 -1.94
CA GLU A 121 3.44 9.19 -2.35
C GLU A 121 4.16 7.85 -2.46
N LEU A 122 4.76 7.61 -3.62
CA LEU A 122 5.61 6.46 -3.88
C LEU A 122 7.07 6.92 -3.94
N VAL A 123 7.99 6.11 -3.45
CA VAL A 123 9.43 6.42 -3.49
C VAL A 123 9.94 6.44 -4.93
N ARG A 124 9.42 5.55 -5.77
CA ARG A 124 9.81 5.48 -7.18
C ARG A 124 9.20 6.63 -7.98
N PRO A 125 9.92 7.17 -8.99
CA PRO A 125 9.28 7.96 -10.02
C PRO A 125 8.29 7.08 -10.81
N LEU A 126 7.18 7.69 -11.23
CA LEU A 126 6.27 7.00 -12.14
C LEU A 126 6.90 6.78 -13.51
N PRO A 127 6.62 5.63 -14.15
CA PRO A 127 6.87 5.45 -15.57
C PRO A 127 6.09 6.48 -16.41
N ALA A 128 6.70 6.96 -17.49
CA ALA A 128 6.11 7.97 -18.38
C ALA A 128 4.83 7.47 -19.09
N SER A 129 4.72 6.18 -19.37
CA SER A 129 3.58 5.56 -20.04
C SER A 129 2.43 5.36 -19.05
N ARG A 130 1.30 6.06 -19.20
CA ARG A 130 0.12 5.87 -18.32
C ARG A 130 -0.41 4.43 -18.43
N CYS A 131 -0.50 3.71 -17.31
CA CYS A 131 -1.17 2.40 -17.26
C CYS A 131 -2.63 2.54 -16.76
N PRO A 132 -3.64 2.01 -17.49
CA PRO A 132 -5.03 2.04 -17.05
C PRO A 132 -5.30 1.28 -15.73
N ALA A 133 -4.44 0.33 -15.35
CA ALA A 133 -4.57 -0.37 -14.08
C ALA A 133 -4.26 0.55 -12.88
N ILE A 134 -3.35 1.51 -13.06
CA ILE A 134 -3.06 2.54 -12.05
C ILE A 134 -4.28 3.39 -11.81
N SER A 135 -4.94 3.90 -12.85
CA SER A 135 -6.06 4.83 -12.66
C SER A 135 -7.25 4.20 -11.94
N ARG A 136 -7.37 2.87 -11.93
CA ARG A 136 -8.40 2.17 -11.14
C ARG A 136 -8.05 2.03 -9.66
N ILE A 137 -6.77 1.98 -9.33
CA ILE A 137 -6.28 1.82 -7.94
C ILE A 137 -6.01 3.20 -7.33
N PHE A 138 -5.54 4.11 -8.16
CA PHE A 138 -5.17 5.49 -7.85
C PHE A 138 -5.96 6.41 -8.80
N PRO A 139 -7.26 6.65 -8.56
CA PRO A 139 -8.12 7.43 -9.46
C PRO A 139 -7.77 8.92 -9.56
N LEU A 140 -6.78 9.40 -8.81
CA LEU A 140 -6.45 10.81 -8.72
C LEU A 140 -5.68 11.29 -9.96
N PRO A 141 -6.19 12.29 -10.70
CA PRO A 141 -5.51 12.87 -11.86
C PRO A 141 -4.24 13.68 -11.52
N GLY A 142 -3.88 13.82 -10.24
CA GLY A 142 -2.83 14.74 -9.79
C GLY A 142 -2.07 14.39 -8.51
N ALA A 143 -2.18 13.17 -7.98
CA ALA A 143 -1.53 12.81 -6.70
C ALA A 143 -0.20 12.06 -6.86
N LEU A 144 0.54 12.34 -7.92
CA LEU A 144 1.88 11.80 -8.15
C LEU A 144 2.85 12.95 -8.46
N CYS A 145 2.90 13.90 -7.52
CA CYS A 145 3.97 14.85 -7.34
C CYS A 145 3.79 15.52 -5.98
N CYS A 146 4.90 15.73 -5.29
CA CYS A 146 5.10 16.45 -4.04
C CYS A 146 4.03 17.52 -3.69
N THR A 147 3.61 17.53 -2.42
CA THR A 147 2.89 18.57 -1.64
C THR A 147 1.34 18.47 -1.51
N ARG A 148 0.93 18.02 -0.30
CA ARG A 148 -0.27 18.40 0.51
C ARG A 148 -1.67 17.80 0.23
N ALA A 149 -2.07 16.96 1.21
CA ALA A 149 -3.34 16.88 1.97
C ALA A 149 -4.72 16.77 1.26
N ALA A 150 -5.58 15.89 1.77
CA ALA A 150 -7.04 16.09 1.72
C ALA A 150 -7.73 15.51 2.98
N ARG A 151 -9.05 15.72 3.10
CA ARG A 151 -9.74 15.91 4.39
C ARG A 151 -10.54 14.68 4.83
N CYS A 152 -10.50 14.38 6.13
CA CYS A 152 -11.38 13.44 6.81
C CYS A 152 -12.56 14.21 7.41
N ASP A 153 -13.75 14.09 6.83
CA ASP A 153 -14.99 14.47 7.51
C ASP A 153 -15.99 13.33 7.44
N ARG A 154 -16.23 12.71 8.61
CA ARG A 154 -17.56 12.67 9.23
C ARG A 154 -17.41 12.20 10.68
N GLY A 155 -17.29 13.18 11.56
CA GLY A 155 -17.69 13.02 12.96
C GLY A 155 -19.18 12.78 13.02
N ALA A 156 -19.57 11.77 13.81
CA ALA A 156 -20.93 11.40 14.10
C ALA A 156 -21.71 12.59 14.68
N ALA A 157 -22.81 12.95 14.04
CA ALA A 157 -23.91 13.66 14.69
C ALA A 157 -24.94 12.59 15.10
N HIS A 158 -24.85 12.12 16.34
CA HIS A 158 -25.97 11.53 17.09
C HIS A 158 -25.63 11.60 18.59
N GLY A 159 -26.40 12.39 19.33
CA GLY A 159 -26.31 12.55 20.79
C GLY A 159 -26.52 13.99 21.21
#